data_AF-A0A7C3D6K8-F1
#
_entry.id   AF-A0A7C3D6K8-F1
#
_cell.length_a   1.000
_cell.length_b   1.000
_cell.length_c   1.000
_cell.angle_alpha   90.00
_cell.angle_beta   90.00
_cell.angle_gamma   90.00
#
_symmetry.space_group_name_H-M   'P 1'
#
loop_
_entity.id
_entity.type
_entity.pdbx_description
1 polymer ?
#
loop_
_entity_poly.entity_id
_entity_poly.type
_entity_poly.pdbx_seq_one_letter_code
_entity_poly.pdbx_strand_id
1 'polypeptide(L)'
;MSGSDDGKRRFRRMGFGRAAVLLGVPVLLGLLGWYSYRYHPYRNLRDALRRPQAFDGKVVTVGAGVTIVSVEDTSFVIRQLGHTFRVRGHLPGARPGEYVTLEVVFHQSSDLELVRGRVLTGRRAKIWISVLPLLAVVALFFVDFRFDWRTLLFVRRRTGHRNRTSGRRGRGA
;
A
#
# COMPACT_ATOMS: atom_id res chain seq x y z
N MET A 1 -38.58 -24.34 45.40
CA MET A 1 -38.53 -24.49 43.93
C MET A 1 -38.58 -23.09 43.33
N SER A 2 -37.41 -22.46 43.12
CA SER A 2 -37.30 -21.14 42.49
C SER A 2 -36.54 -21.33 41.18
N GLY A 3 -37.30 -21.29 40.09
CA GLY A 3 -36.87 -21.68 38.75
C GLY A 3 -36.05 -20.60 38.06
N SER A 4 -34.92 -21.03 37.53
CA SER A 4 -33.96 -20.29 36.72
C SER A 4 -34.60 -19.71 35.45
N ASP A 5 -35.05 -18.45 35.50
CA ASP A 5 -35.60 -17.73 34.34
C ASP A 5 -34.71 -16.57 33.85
N ASP A 6 -33.56 -16.37 34.52
CA ASP A 6 -32.63 -15.27 34.20
C ASP A 6 -31.67 -15.62 33.04
N GLY A 7 -31.55 -16.91 32.68
CA GLY A 7 -30.68 -17.37 31.60
C GLY A 7 -31.19 -17.07 30.18
N LYS A 8 -32.51 -16.97 29.97
CA LYS A 8 -33.11 -16.81 28.64
C LYS A 8 -33.05 -15.37 28.10
N ARG A 9 -32.90 -14.36 28.95
CA ARG A 9 -32.90 -12.95 28.51
C ARG A 9 -31.54 -12.46 28.00
N ARG A 10 -30.42 -13.12 28.36
CA ARG A 10 -29.08 -12.77 27.85
C ARG A 10 -28.79 -13.28 26.43
N PHE A 11 -29.43 -14.38 26.00
CA PHE A 11 -29.16 -14.96 24.68
C PHE A 11 -29.84 -14.21 23.52
N ARG A 12 -30.92 -13.47 23.77
CA ARG A 12 -31.69 -12.78 22.73
C ARG A 12 -31.12 -11.44 22.28
N ARG A 13 -30.18 -10.84 23.03
CA ARG A 13 -29.54 -9.55 22.68
C ARG A 13 -28.24 -9.69 21.87
N MET A 14 -27.71 -10.90 21.66
CA MET A 14 -26.49 -11.11 20.85
C MET A 14 -26.75 -11.48 19.37
N GLY A 15 -27.98 -11.79 18.97
CA GLY A 15 -28.28 -12.27 17.61
C GLY A 15 -28.45 -11.17 16.57
N PHE A 16 -29.19 -10.11 16.89
CA PHE A 16 -29.56 -9.09 15.90
C PHE A 16 -28.37 -8.24 15.42
N GLY A 17 -27.47 -7.85 16.33
CA GLY A 17 -26.29 -7.07 15.97
C GLY A 17 -25.31 -7.84 15.08
N ARG A 18 -25.12 -9.14 15.35
CA ARG A 18 -24.21 -9.98 14.57
C ARG A 18 -24.77 -10.31 13.18
N ALA A 19 -26.06 -10.60 13.07
CA ALA A 19 -26.71 -10.84 11.78
C ALA A 19 -26.71 -9.59 10.89
N ALA A 20 -26.99 -8.41 11.47
CA ALA A 20 -26.94 -7.14 10.75
C ALA A 20 -25.53 -6.82 10.25
N VAL A 21 -24.49 -7.09 11.04
CA VAL A 21 -23.09 -6.92 10.61
C VAL A 21 -22.71 -7.92 9.51
N LEU A 22 -23.10 -9.19 9.65
CA LEU A 22 -22.80 -10.23 8.66
C LEU A 22 -23.45 -10.00 7.29
N LEU A 23 -24.65 -9.40 7.25
CA LEU A 23 -25.31 -9.03 5.99
C LEU A 23 -24.91 -7.62 5.50
N GLY A 24 -24.63 -6.69 6.41
CA GLY A 24 -24.26 -5.32 6.06
C GLY A 24 -22.92 -5.22 5.35
N VAL A 25 -21.91 -6.00 5.78
CA VAL A 25 -20.57 -6.00 5.17
C VAL A 25 -20.59 -6.40 3.68
N PRO A 26 -21.19 -7.54 3.25
CA PRO A 26 -21.21 -7.91 1.85
C PRO A 26 -22.06 -6.96 1.00
N VAL A 27 -23.16 -6.40 1.53
CA VAL A 27 -23.94 -5.37 0.81
C VAL A 27 -23.09 -4.12 0.59
N LEU A 28 -22.37 -3.66 1.62
CA LEU A 28 -21.48 -2.51 1.51
C LEU A 28 -20.35 -2.77 0.50
N LEU A 29 -19.72 -3.94 0.55
CA LEU A 29 -18.68 -4.34 -0.42
C LEU A 29 -19.24 -4.43 -1.85
N GLY A 30 -20.45 -4.96 -2.01
CA GLY A 30 -21.15 -5.02 -3.29
C GLY A 30 -21.45 -3.63 -3.86
N LEU A 31 -21.95 -2.72 -3.02
CA LEU A 31 -22.17 -1.31 -3.38
C LEU A 31 -20.85 -0.61 -3.74
N LEU A 32 -19.78 -0.85 -2.97
CA LEU A 32 -18.45 -0.29 -3.25
C LEU A 32 -17.89 -0.81 -4.59
N GLY A 33 -18.07 -2.11 -4.85
CA GLY A 33 -17.66 -2.75 -6.11
C GLY A 33 -18.45 -2.22 -7.30
N TRP A 34 -19.78 -2.09 -7.18
CA TRP A 34 -20.65 -1.54 -8.21
C TRP A 34 -20.33 -0.07 -8.50
N TYR A 35 -20.15 0.74 -7.45
CA TYR A 35 -19.73 2.13 -7.57
C TYR A 35 -18.38 2.26 -8.28
N SER A 36 -17.38 1.47 -7.86
CA SER A 36 -16.06 1.45 -8.50
C SER A 36 -16.15 1.09 -9.98
N TYR A 37 -16.94 0.05 -10.33
CA TYR A 37 -17.15 -0.35 -11.71
C TYR A 37 -17.82 0.74 -12.56
N ARG A 38 -18.82 1.44 -12.00
CA ARG A 38 -19.61 2.42 -12.76
C ARG A 38 -18.90 3.76 -12.94
N TYR A 39 -18.23 4.25 -11.89
CA TYR A 39 -17.63 5.58 -11.87
C TYR A 39 -16.14 5.59 -12.19
N HIS A 40 -15.47 4.42 -12.08
CA HIS A 40 -14.08 4.26 -12.46
C HIS A 40 -13.91 3.08 -13.45
N PRO A 41 -14.48 3.17 -14.67
CA PRO A 41 -14.09 2.24 -15.73
C PRO A 41 -12.63 2.53 -16.10
N TYR A 42 -11.69 1.91 -15.37
CA TYR A 42 -10.26 2.03 -15.60
C TYR A 42 -9.94 1.47 -17.00
N ARG A 43 -9.97 2.34 -18.01
CA ARG A 43 -9.49 2.03 -19.34
C ARG A 43 -7.97 2.02 -19.27
N ASN A 44 -7.41 0.84 -19.04
CA ASN A 44 -5.98 0.65 -18.90
C ASN A 44 -5.33 0.64 -20.29
N LEU A 45 -4.11 1.19 -20.40
CA LEU A 45 -3.33 1.18 -21.64
C LEU A 45 -3.19 -0.24 -22.22
N ARG A 46 -3.05 -1.24 -21.35
CA ARG A 46 -2.98 -2.65 -21.76
C ARG A 46 -4.19 -3.11 -22.58
N ASP A 47 -5.39 -2.65 -22.25
CA ASP A 47 -6.61 -3.02 -22.98
C ASP A 47 -6.73 -2.24 -24.29
N ALA A 48 -6.26 -0.99 -24.31
CA ALA A 48 -6.16 -0.19 -25.52
C ALA A 48 -5.20 -0.82 -26.53
N LEU A 49 -4.02 -1.28 -26.08
CA LEU A 49 -3.05 -1.97 -26.92
C LEU A 49 -3.57 -3.30 -27.50
N ARG A 50 -4.45 -4.01 -26.77
CA ARG A 50 -5.06 -5.25 -27.25
C ARG A 50 -6.16 -5.03 -28.28
N ARG A 51 -6.84 -3.88 -28.23
CA ARG A 51 -8.00 -3.56 -29.08
C ARG A 51 -7.93 -2.12 -29.57
N PRO A 52 -6.91 -1.71 -30.34
CA PRO A 52 -6.61 -0.31 -30.63
C PRO A 52 -7.79 0.43 -31.28
N GLN A 53 -8.50 -0.22 -32.20
CA GLN A 53 -9.68 0.34 -32.88
C GLN A 53 -10.81 0.71 -31.90
N ALA A 54 -10.99 -0.05 -30.81
CA ALA A 54 -12.04 0.20 -29.82
C ALA A 54 -11.68 1.35 -28.86
N PHE A 55 -10.42 1.78 -28.83
CA PHE A 55 -9.90 2.79 -27.90
C PHE A 55 -9.36 4.05 -28.59
N ASP A 56 -9.37 4.09 -29.92
CA ASP A 56 -8.97 5.26 -30.69
C ASP A 56 -9.78 6.51 -30.32
N GLY A 57 -9.09 7.61 -30.03
CA GLY A 57 -9.69 8.86 -29.59
C GLY A 57 -10.29 8.81 -28.18
N LYS A 58 -10.14 7.70 -27.43
CA LYS A 58 -10.66 7.58 -26.07
C LYS A 58 -9.59 7.94 -25.04
N VAL A 59 -10.06 8.59 -23.96
CA VAL A 59 -9.22 8.80 -22.77
C VAL A 59 -8.96 7.46 -22.08
N VAL A 60 -7.70 7.16 -21.85
CA VAL A 60 -7.19 6.01 -21.11
C VAL A 60 -6.32 6.49 -19.95
N THR A 61 -6.39 5.77 -18.84
CA THR A 61 -5.56 6.06 -17.67
C THR A 61 -4.31 5.20 -17.72
N VAL A 62 -3.17 5.85 -17.84
CA VAL A 62 -1.84 5.25 -17.82
C VAL A 62 -1.31 5.39 -16.39
N GLY A 63 -1.61 4.40 -15.57
CA GLY A 63 -1.26 4.36 -14.15
C GLY A 63 -0.50 3.10 -13.76
N ALA A 64 0.17 3.15 -12.61
CA ALA A 64 1.01 2.10 -12.02
C ALA A 64 2.22 1.66 -12.88
N GLY A 65 3.42 1.79 -12.31
CA GLY A 65 4.66 1.29 -12.93
C GLY A 65 5.13 2.08 -14.15
N VAL A 66 4.51 3.22 -14.44
CA VAL A 66 4.91 4.11 -15.54
C VAL A 66 6.07 4.98 -15.07
N THR A 67 7.16 4.98 -15.84
CA THR A 67 8.35 5.80 -15.57
C THR A 67 8.67 6.68 -16.76
N ILE A 68 9.08 7.92 -16.52
CA ILE A 68 9.58 8.81 -17.58
C ILE A 68 10.99 8.33 -17.98
N VAL A 69 11.24 8.18 -19.27
CA VAL A 69 12.53 7.79 -19.83
C VAL A 69 13.30 9.01 -20.31
N SER A 70 12.66 9.87 -21.11
CA SER A 70 13.22 11.12 -21.62
C SER A 70 12.15 12.20 -21.67
N VAL A 71 12.57 13.45 -21.66
CA VAL A 71 11.71 14.64 -21.77
C VAL A 71 12.26 15.51 -22.88
N GLU A 72 11.37 15.98 -23.75
CA GLU A 72 11.60 16.93 -24.83
C GLU A 72 10.68 18.15 -24.62
N ASP A 73 10.82 19.19 -25.44
CA ASP A 73 10.11 20.46 -25.24
C ASP A 73 8.58 20.32 -25.27
N THR A 74 8.07 19.49 -26.18
CA THR A 74 6.62 19.30 -26.43
C THR A 74 6.14 17.88 -26.20
N SER A 75 7.04 16.97 -25.82
CA SER A 75 6.70 15.57 -25.63
C SER A 75 7.61 14.90 -24.61
N PHE A 76 7.23 13.73 -24.13
CA PHE A 76 8.09 12.92 -23.27
C PHE A 76 7.86 11.45 -23.56
N VAL A 77 8.88 10.63 -23.30
CA VAL A 77 8.80 9.19 -23.49
C VAL A 77 8.57 8.55 -22.13
N ILE A 78 7.55 7.70 -22.05
CA ILE A 78 7.27 6.88 -20.87
C ILE A 78 7.60 5.42 -21.15
N ARG A 79 7.88 4.66 -20.10
CA ARG A 79 8.02 3.20 -20.13
C ARG A 79 6.98 2.57 -19.22
N GLN A 80 6.22 1.62 -19.76
CA GLN A 80 5.24 0.81 -19.02
C GLN A 80 5.22 -0.61 -19.59
N LEU A 81 5.22 -1.63 -18.72
CA LEU A 81 5.19 -3.05 -19.10
C LEU A 81 6.29 -3.46 -20.10
N GLY A 82 7.47 -2.84 -20.02
CA GLY A 82 8.59 -3.10 -20.94
C GLY A 82 8.50 -2.40 -22.30
N HIS A 83 7.38 -1.70 -22.58
CA HIS A 83 7.20 -0.91 -23.79
C HIS A 83 7.42 0.58 -23.54
N THR A 84 7.91 1.29 -24.55
CA THR A 84 8.06 2.75 -24.53
C THR A 84 7.00 3.40 -25.39
N PHE A 85 6.40 4.47 -24.89
CA PHE A 85 5.37 5.25 -25.60
C PHE A 85 5.76 6.73 -25.59
N ARG A 86 5.56 7.40 -26.72
CA ARG A 86 5.71 8.84 -26.80
C ARG A 86 4.39 9.50 -26.41
N VAL A 87 4.45 10.43 -25.46
CA VAL A 87 3.33 11.21 -25.00
C VAL A 87 3.53 12.64 -25.48
N ARG A 88 2.63 13.13 -26.33
CA ARG A 88 2.58 14.53 -26.77
C ARG A 88 1.92 15.38 -25.70
N GLY A 89 2.53 16.51 -25.37
CA GLY A 89 2.06 17.44 -24.35
C GLY A 89 3.10 17.73 -23.28
N HIS A 90 2.91 18.85 -22.60
CA HIS A 90 3.81 19.32 -21.55
C HIS A 90 3.37 18.82 -20.18
N LEU A 91 4.28 18.19 -19.43
CA LEU A 91 4.06 17.75 -18.06
C LEU A 91 5.00 18.51 -17.11
N PRO A 92 4.51 19.49 -16.34
CA PRO A 92 5.35 20.26 -15.43
C PRO A 92 6.08 19.40 -14.40
N GLY A 93 7.38 19.62 -14.25
CA GLY A 93 8.22 18.87 -13.31
C GLY A 93 8.56 17.45 -13.74
N ALA A 94 8.24 17.05 -14.98
CA ALA A 94 8.67 15.80 -15.57
C ALA A 94 10.21 15.69 -15.60
N ARG A 95 10.75 14.59 -15.09
CA ARG A 95 12.18 14.27 -15.13
C ARG A 95 12.39 12.78 -15.41
N PRO A 96 13.45 12.39 -16.14
CA PRO A 96 13.82 10.99 -16.32
C PRO A 96 13.91 10.24 -14.98
N GLY A 97 13.35 9.03 -14.94
CA GLY A 97 13.33 8.17 -13.75
C GLY A 97 12.18 8.42 -12.76
N GLU A 98 11.40 9.48 -12.95
CA GLU A 98 10.23 9.74 -12.11
C GLU A 98 9.03 8.86 -12.49
N TYR A 99 8.22 8.55 -11.49
CA TYR A 99 6.95 7.84 -11.70
C TYR A 99 5.84 8.84 -12.01
N VAL A 100 4.92 8.47 -12.92
CA VAL A 100 3.78 9.31 -13.29
C VAL A 100 2.47 8.55 -13.28
N THR A 101 1.38 9.29 -13.12
CA THR A 101 0.03 8.85 -13.49
C THR A 101 -0.49 9.82 -14.54
N LEU A 102 -0.96 9.30 -15.67
CA LEU A 102 -1.43 10.10 -16.79
C LEU A 102 -2.85 9.69 -17.19
N GLU A 103 -3.61 10.66 -17.65
CA GLU A 103 -4.80 10.49 -18.49
C GLU A 103 -4.41 10.97 -19.87
N VAL A 104 -4.52 10.10 -20.86
CA VAL A 104 -4.10 10.37 -22.24
C VAL A 104 -5.19 9.97 -23.22
N VAL A 105 -5.28 10.66 -24.35
CA VAL A 105 -6.03 10.16 -25.50
C VAL A 105 -5.15 9.12 -26.20
N PHE A 106 -5.70 7.93 -26.44
CA PHE A 106 -5.02 6.88 -27.17
C PHE A 106 -5.33 6.99 -28.66
N HIS A 107 -4.30 6.94 -29.51
CA HIS A 107 -4.45 6.85 -30.96
C HIS A 107 -4.02 5.48 -31.49
N GLN A 108 -4.63 5.02 -32.57
CA GLN A 108 -4.27 3.73 -33.21
C GLN A 108 -2.78 3.61 -33.59
N SER A 109 -2.09 4.72 -33.85
CA SER A 109 -0.64 4.77 -34.10
C SER A 109 0.22 4.46 -32.87
N SER A 110 -0.37 4.17 -31.71
CA SER A 110 0.29 4.11 -30.40
C SER A 110 0.87 5.44 -29.92
N ASP A 111 0.50 6.55 -30.58
CA ASP A 111 0.71 7.88 -30.04
C ASP A 111 -0.25 8.13 -28.87
N LEU A 112 0.25 8.80 -27.84
CA LEU A 112 -0.52 9.23 -26.68
C LEU A 112 -0.55 10.75 -26.63
N GLU A 113 -1.73 11.34 -26.45
CA GLU A 113 -1.87 12.79 -26.24
C GLU A 113 -2.24 13.06 -24.78
N LEU A 114 -1.46 13.91 -24.10
CA LEU A 114 -1.65 14.19 -22.69
C LEU A 114 -2.94 15.01 -22.47
N VAL A 115 -3.88 14.46 -21.70
CA VAL A 115 -5.05 15.19 -21.20
C VAL A 115 -4.71 15.80 -19.84
N ARG A 116 -4.27 14.95 -18.91
CA ARG A 116 -3.84 15.33 -17.56
C ARG A 116 -2.73 14.42 -17.10
N GLY A 117 -1.83 14.93 -16.27
CA GLY A 117 -0.78 14.11 -15.68
C GLY A 117 -0.34 14.66 -14.34
N ARG A 118 0.20 13.76 -13.52
CA ARG A 118 0.85 14.12 -12.26
C ARG A 118 2.12 13.31 -12.10
N VAL A 119 3.21 14.00 -11.77
CA VAL A 119 4.46 13.39 -11.31
C VAL A 119 4.27 12.92 -9.87
N LEU A 120 4.48 11.63 -9.63
CA LEU A 120 4.36 11.00 -8.32
C LEU A 120 5.66 11.17 -7.53
N THR A 121 5.89 12.39 -7.07
CA THR A 121 7.01 12.68 -6.18
C THR A 121 6.84 11.98 -4.83
N GLY A 122 7.96 11.63 -4.18
CA GLY A 122 7.93 11.07 -2.83
C GLY A 122 7.49 9.61 -2.72
N ARG A 123 7.33 8.86 -3.82
CA ARG A 123 7.13 7.39 -3.76
C ARG A 123 8.27 6.70 -3.00
N ARG A 124 9.52 7.14 -3.23
CA ARG A 124 10.69 6.64 -2.49
C ARG A 124 10.61 6.96 -0.99
N ALA A 125 10.16 8.16 -0.63
CA ALA A 125 9.98 8.54 0.77
C ALA A 125 8.96 7.65 1.49
N LYS A 126 7.85 7.30 0.83
CA LYS A 126 6.88 6.34 1.40
C LYS A 126 7.49 4.96 1.66
N ILE A 127 8.32 4.46 0.75
CA ILE A 127 9.05 3.20 0.94
C ILE A 127 9.99 3.31 2.14
N TRP A 128 10.77 4.38 2.23
CA TRP A 128 11.69 4.61 3.36
C TRP A 128 10.95 4.71 4.70
N ILE A 129 9.79 5.37 4.75
CA ILE A 129 8.94 5.44 5.94
C ILE A 129 8.48 4.05 6.38
N SER A 130 8.18 3.14 5.44
CA SER A 130 7.84 1.75 5.76
C SER A 130 9.05 0.89 6.15
N VAL A 131 10.25 1.21 5.65
CA VAL A 131 11.50 0.49 5.95
C VAL A 131 12.05 0.87 7.32
N LEU A 132 11.90 2.13 7.74
CA LEU A 132 12.36 2.65 9.02
C LEU A 132 11.93 1.82 10.26
N PRO A 133 10.64 1.47 10.45
CA PRO A 133 10.23 0.67 11.60
C PRO A 133 10.81 -0.75 11.56
N LEU A 134 10.98 -1.34 10.36
CA LEU A 134 11.64 -2.63 10.22
C LEU A 134 13.12 -2.54 10.66
N LEU A 135 13.84 -1.51 10.21
CA LEU A 135 15.22 -1.27 10.63
C LEU A 135 15.34 -1.03 12.14
N ALA A 136 14.37 -0.32 12.74
CA ALA A 136 14.33 -0.11 14.19
C ALA A 136 14.16 -1.43 14.96
N VAL A 137 13.28 -2.33 14.51
CA VAL A 137 13.11 -3.66 15.10
C VAL A 137 14.39 -4.48 14.99
N VAL A 138 15.03 -4.47 13.81
CA VAL A 138 16.31 -5.17 13.59
C VAL A 138 17.40 -4.59 14.51
N ALA A 139 17.50 -3.27 14.62
CA ALA A 139 18.47 -2.62 15.49
C ALA A 139 18.23 -2.99 16.98
N LEU A 140 16.98 -2.92 17.46
CA LEU A 140 16.62 -3.34 18.82
C LEU A 140 16.95 -4.81 19.07
N PHE A 141 16.70 -5.68 18.09
CA PHE A 141 17.07 -7.07 18.16
C PHE A 141 18.58 -7.25 18.35
N PHE A 142 19.44 -6.53 17.61
CA PHE A 142 20.90 -6.60 17.80
C PHE A 142 21.41 -5.91 19.08
N VAL A 143 20.65 -4.97 19.66
CA VAL A 143 20.94 -4.39 20.97
C VAL A 143 20.69 -5.43 22.08
N ASP A 144 19.55 -6.13 22.03
CA ASP A 144 19.16 -7.09 23.06
C ASP A 144 19.79 -8.48 22.88
N PHE A 145 20.10 -8.88 21.66
CA PHE A 145 20.65 -10.19 21.33
C PHE A 145 22.05 -10.05 20.74
N ARG A 146 22.97 -10.90 21.19
CA ARG A 146 24.26 -11.09 20.53
C ARG A 146 24.19 -12.33 19.66
N PHE A 147 24.84 -12.30 18.52
CA PHE A 147 25.06 -13.51 17.73
C PHE A 147 26.20 -14.30 18.34
N ASP A 148 25.96 -15.57 18.71
CA ASP A 148 27.00 -16.47 19.22
C ASP A 148 27.47 -17.39 18.10
N TRP A 149 28.64 -17.10 17.54
CA TRP A 149 29.22 -17.86 16.41
C TRP A 149 29.45 -19.34 16.72
N ARG A 150 29.56 -19.72 18.00
CA ARG A 150 29.80 -21.11 18.39
C ARG A 150 28.55 -21.97 18.30
N THR A 151 27.40 -21.39 18.64
CA THR A 151 26.12 -22.09 18.61
C THR A 151 25.29 -21.75 17.37
N LEU A 152 25.71 -20.75 16.59
CA LEU A 152 24.97 -20.17 15.47
C LEU A 152 23.57 -19.69 15.87
N LEU A 153 23.39 -19.34 17.14
CA LEU A 153 22.12 -18.88 17.71
C LEU A 153 22.27 -17.47 18.29
N PHE A 154 21.18 -16.72 18.24
CA PHE A 154 21.08 -15.43 18.93
C PHE A 154 20.82 -15.66 20.42
N VAL A 155 21.75 -15.23 21.26
CA VAL A 155 21.63 -15.33 22.73
C VAL A 155 21.32 -13.95 23.27
N ARG A 156 20.27 -13.84 24.10
CA ARG A 156 19.92 -12.58 24.78
C ARG A 156 21.12 -12.12 25.62
N ARG A 157 21.58 -10.88 25.42
CA ARG A 157 22.56 -10.27 26.31
C ARG A 157 21.94 -10.30 27.70
N ARG A 158 22.63 -10.90 28.67
CA ARG A 158 22.23 -10.76 30.08
C ARG A 158 22.39 -9.30 30.42
N THR A 159 21.33 -8.51 30.24
CA THR A 159 21.21 -7.20 30.84
C THR A 159 21.38 -7.47 32.32
N GLY A 160 22.53 -7.08 32.87
CA GLY A 160 22.86 -7.28 34.27
C GLY A 160 21.81 -6.54 35.07
N HIS A 161 20.68 -7.20 35.34
CA HIS A 161 19.78 -6.82 36.39
C HIS A 161 20.61 -7.12 37.64
N ARG A 162 21.43 -6.12 38.00
CA ARG A 162 22.11 -6.02 39.27
C ARG A 162 20.97 -6.16 40.26
N ASN A 163 20.77 -7.37 40.77
CA ASN A 163 19.98 -7.61 41.96
C ASN A 163 20.65 -6.74 43.02
N ARG A 164 20.13 -5.52 43.19
CA ARG A 164 20.33 -4.70 44.38
C ARG A 164 19.58 -5.36 45.53
N THR A 165 19.91 -6.61 45.80
CA THR A 165 19.68 -7.28 47.07
C THR A 165 21.00 -7.19 47.82
N SER A 166 21.45 -5.97 48.14
CA SER A 166 22.53 -5.76 49.10
C SER A 166 21.99 -4.95 50.26
N GLY A 167 21.56 -5.67 51.29
CA GLY A 167 21.80 -5.27 52.66
C GLY A 167 20.84 -4.26 53.27
N ARG A 168 19.60 -4.67 53.52
CA ARG A 168 19.00 -4.30 54.81
C ARG A 168 19.47 -5.34 55.83
N ARG A 169 20.72 -5.19 56.27
CA ARG A 169 21.25 -5.85 57.47
C ARG A 169 20.26 -5.54 58.59
N GLY A 170 19.83 -6.59 59.29
CA GLY A 170 19.09 -6.45 60.53
C GLY A 170 19.90 -5.57 61.49
N ARG A 171 19.27 -4.50 61.97
CA ARG A 171 19.56 -3.99 63.30
C ARG A 171 18.72 -4.83 64.25
N GLY A 172 19.34 -5.87 64.79
CA GLY A 172 18.96 -6.42 66.08
C GLY A 172 19.91 -5.84 67.11
N ALA A 173 19.32 -5.35 68.20
CA ALA A 173 19.86 -4.91 69.50
C ALA A 173 19.31 -3.52 69.83
#